data_AF-A0A9D8RBY7-F1
#
_entry.id   AF-A0A9D8RBY7-F1
#
_cell.length_a   1.000
_cell.length_b   1.000
_cell.length_c   1.000
_cell.angle_alpha   90.00
_cell.angle_beta   90.00
_cell.angle_gamma   90.00
#
_symmetry.space_group_name_H-M   'P 1'
#
loop_
_entity.id
_entity.type
_entity.pdbx_description
1 polymer ?
#
loop_
_entity_poly.entity_id
_entity_poly.type
_entity_poly.pdbx_seq_one_letter_code
_entity_poly.pdbx_strand_id
1 'polypeptide(L)'
;EDMPVAAAVTLLSKLQSDIRYAEGEVLHTLVSNVDVKDIRVNKLDAFVIPEKTTLYPGEQFMSQIVMAAVDTTMQPEIYINGTRVNTTNGRYSFTAGGVGEHQFSGYLITRNAAGEELRREFTQKYSVIPTPDGATVAADLMNVLYAGFKNPISVSVPGIPANQVSVSMSGGSLSSTGNGHFIAVPSAVGKDVTFNISVNDHGKTRSLAPFTFHVRKLPDPTPYMIVGDNRFRGGRLAKASLMGASGIKAAIDDGLLDIEFRVTGFEAVFFDNMGNAVPMVGNGSQFSERQKDAFRKLSRNRRFYISRVTAVGPDGIARQLNTSMEVIVN
;
A
#
# COMPACT_ATOMS: atom_id res chain seq x y z
N GLU A 1 99.08 -14.47 8.24
CA GLU A 1 99.96 -13.28 8.19
C GLU A 1 101.01 -13.39 7.08
N ASP A 2 101.47 -14.59 6.72
CA ASP A 2 102.37 -14.74 5.56
C ASP A 2 101.60 -14.87 4.25
N MET A 3 101.33 -13.72 3.61
CA MET A 3 100.86 -13.65 2.23
C MET A 3 101.84 -12.84 1.37
N PRO A 4 102.16 -13.27 0.14
CA PRO A 4 102.95 -12.49 -0.79
C PRO A 4 102.31 -11.10 -1.03
N VAL A 5 103.12 -10.05 -1.17
CA VAL A 5 102.63 -8.67 -1.38
C VAL A 5 101.64 -8.58 -2.55
N ALA A 6 101.88 -9.33 -3.63
CA ALA A 6 100.98 -9.40 -4.78
C ALA A 6 99.59 -10.02 -4.45
N ALA A 7 99.54 -10.98 -3.51
CA ALA A 7 98.29 -11.58 -3.02
C ALA A 7 97.54 -10.63 -2.08
N ALA A 8 98.25 -9.87 -1.25
CA ALA A 8 97.65 -8.85 -0.39
C ALA A 8 97.04 -7.69 -1.21
N VAL A 9 97.76 -7.22 -2.23
CA VAL A 9 97.27 -6.15 -3.13
C VAL A 9 96.05 -6.61 -3.93
N THR A 10 96.02 -7.85 -4.42
CA THR A 10 94.85 -8.39 -5.12
C THR A 10 93.63 -8.53 -4.19
N LEU A 11 93.81 -8.92 -2.94
CA LEU A 11 92.72 -8.94 -1.94
C LEU A 11 92.18 -7.53 -1.63
N LEU A 12 93.05 -6.53 -1.49
CA LEU A 12 92.64 -5.14 -1.30
C LEU A 12 91.90 -4.59 -2.53
N SER A 13 92.36 -4.90 -3.74
CA SER A 13 91.66 -4.54 -4.99
C SER A 13 90.29 -5.22 -5.09
N LYS A 14 90.19 -6.48 -4.64
CA LYS A 14 88.91 -7.19 -4.56
C LYS A 14 87.96 -6.51 -3.57
N LEU A 15 88.44 -6.13 -2.38
CA LEU A 15 87.69 -5.35 -1.39
C LEU A 15 87.19 -4.02 -1.96
N GLN A 16 88.03 -3.29 -2.70
CA GLN A 16 87.62 -2.05 -3.38
C GLN A 16 86.54 -2.32 -4.43
N SER A 17 86.66 -3.41 -5.20
CA SER A 17 85.65 -3.81 -6.17
C SER A 17 84.33 -4.21 -5.50
N ASP A 18 84.38 -4.92 -4.37
CA ASP A 18 83.19 -5.29 -3.60
C ASP A 18 82.48 -4.05 -3.05
N ILE A 19 83.23 -3.08 -2.53
CA ILE A 19 82.68 -1.82 -2.02
C ILE A 19 81.98 -1.06 -3.16
N ARG A 20 82.61 -0.93 -4.33
CA ARG A 20 82.00 -0.28 -5.49
C ARG A 20 80.78 -1.03 -6.02
N TYR A 21 80.80 -2.36 -5.97
CA TYR A 21 79.65 -3.17 -6.36
C TYR A 21 78.49 -3.00 -5.39
N ALA A 22 78.74 -3.04 -4.07
CA ALA A 22 77.74 -2.79 -3.05
C ALA A 22 77.17 -1.37 -3.12
N GLU A 23 78.01 -0.37 -3.38
CA GLU A 23 77.58 1.01 -3.63
C GLU A 23 76.67 1.10 -4.86
N GLY A 24 77.07 0.46 -5.96
CA GLY A 24 76.27 0.38 -7.19
C GLY A 24 74.91 -0.28 -6.95
N GLU A 25 74.85 -1.35 -6.18
CA GLU A 25 73.61 -2.07 -5.87
C GLU A 25 72.67 -1.25 -4.97
N VAL A 26 73.22 -0.55 -3.97
CA VAL A 26 72.46 0.38 -3.12
C VAL A 26 71.93 1.54 -3.96
N LEU A 27 72.74 2.13 -4.83
CA LEU A 27 72.32 3.21 -5.72
C LEU A 27 71.25 2.75 -6.70
N HIS A 28 71.40 1.56 -7.30
CA HIS A 28 70.40 0.99 -8.18
C HIS A 28 69.08 0.74 -7.43
N THR A 29 69.16 0.24 -6.20
CA THR A 29 67.98 0.05 -5.33
C THR A 29 67.31 1.39 -5.00
N LEU A 30 68.08 2.42 -4.66
CA LEU A 30 67.55 3.75 -4.37
C LEU A 30 66.92 4.40 -5.61
N VAL A 31 67.58 4.35 -6.77
CA VAL A 31 67.05 4.85 -8.03
C VAL A 31 65.79 4.09 -8.43
N SER A 32 65.78 2.76 -8.33
CA SER A 32 64.60 1.94 -8.62
C SER A 32 63.41 2.25 -7.71
N ASN A 33 63.65 2.73 -6.49
CA ASN A 33 62.61 3.19 -5.57
C ASN A 33 62.11 4.61 -5.90
N VAL A 34 62.93 5.43 -6.56
CA VAL A 34 62.57 6.79 -7.02
C VAL A 34 61.84 6.74 -8.37
N ASP A 35 62.23 5.83 -9.28
CA ASP A 35 61.67 5.67 -10.63
C ASP A 35 60.35 4.86 -10.69
N VAL A 36 59.74 4.52 -9.55
CA VAL A 36 58.40 3.93 -9.52
C VAL A 36 57.41 5.02 -9.88
N LYS A 37 57.16 5.16 -11.18
CA LYS A 37 56.06 5.84 -11.88
C LYS A 37 55.14 6.66 -10.98
N ASP A 38 55.05 7.95 -11.31
CA ASP A 38 54.28 9.08 -10.75
C ASP A 38 53.04 8.86 -9.84
N ILE A 39 52.42 7.68 -9.84
CA ILE A 39 51.44 7.22 -8.85
C ILE A 39 51.73 5.74 -8.54
N ARG A 40 52.04 5.42 -7.28
CA ARG A 40 52.34 4.04 -6.85
C ARG A 40 51.06 3.23 -6.74
N VAL A 41 50.77 2.41 -7.74
CA VAL A 41 49.66 1.44 -7.64
C VAL A 41 50.07 0.31 -6.70
N ASN A 42 49.40 0.19 -5.56
CA ASN A 42 49.64 -0.91 -4.61
C ASN A 42 48.41 -1.80 -4.40
N LYS A 43 47.23 -1.38 -4.88
CA LYS A 43 45.99 -2.15 -4.81
C LYS A 43 45.19 -2.03 -6.10
N LEU A 44 44.67 -3.16 -6.59
CA LEU A 44 43.75 -3.23 -7.71
C LEU A 44 42.42 -3.78 -7.22
N ASP A 45 41.38 -2.97 -7.31
CA ASP A 45 40.02 -3.34 -6.91
C ASP A 45 39.07 -3.21 -8.11
N ALA A 46 38.07 -4.09 -8.20
CA ALA A 46 36.99 -3.97 -9.18
C ALA A 46 35.78 -3.29 -8.54
N PHE A 47 35.20 -2.33 -9.26
CA PHE A 47 34.01 -1.58 -8.85
C PHE A 47 32.89 -1.76 -9.85
N VAL A 48 31.66 -1.89 -9.34
CA VAL A 48 30.43 -1.93 -10.14
C VAL A 48 29.72 -0.59 -9.95
N ILE A 49 29.46 0.11 -11.06
CA ILE A 49 28.76 1.39 -11.10
C ILE A 49 27.37 1.13 -11.71
N PRO A 50 26.32 0.97 -10.88
CA PRO A 50 24.97 0.75 -11.37
C PRO A 50 24.37 2.05 -11.93
N GLU A 51 23.58 1.94 -13.00
CA GLU A 51 22.76 3.08 -13.49
C GLU A 51 21.62 3.39 -12.51
N LYS A 52 21.08 2.35 -11.86
CA LYS A 52 19.99 2.43 -10.87
C LYS A 52 20.18 1.36 -9.80
N THR A 53 19.98 1.73 -8.54
CA THR A 53 20.10 0.82 -7.38
C THR A 53 18.75 0.28 -6.88
N THR A 54 17.64 0.84 -7.35
CA THR A 54 16.27 0.41 -6.98
C THR A 54 15.53 -0.05 -8.23
N LEU A 55 15.12 -1.32 -8.29
CA LEU A 55 14.46 -1.91 -9.46
C LEU A 55 13.15 -2.59 -9.08
N TYR A 56 12.21 -2.63 -10.02
CA TYR A 56 11.02 -3.49 -9.91
C TYR A 56 11.30 -4.89 -10.49
N PRO A 57 10.58 -5.93 -10.03
CA PRO A 57 10.67 -7.26 -10.65
C PRO A 57 10.44 -7.21 -12.17
N GLY A 58 11.37 -7.78 -12.94
CA GLY A 58 11.34 -7.79 -14.41
C GLY A 58 12.08 -6.62 -15.08
N GLU A 59 12.57 -5.63 -14.33
CA GLU A 59 13.48 -4.60 -14.87
C GLU A 59 14.90 -5.16 -15.06
N GLN A 60 15.59 -4.69 -16.10
CA GLN A 60 16.98 -5.08 -16.36
C GLN A 60 17.94 -4.25 -15.50
N PHE A 61 18.80 -4.91 -14.73
CA PHE A 61 19.89 -4.25 -14.02
C PHE A 61 21.04 -3.95 -15.00
N MET A 62 21.30 -2.66 -15.24
CA MET A 62 22.40 -2.18 -16.07
C MET A 62 23.50 -1.56 -15.18
N SER A 63 24.75 -1.95 -15.43
CA SER A 63 25.91 -1.47 -14.68
C SER A 63 27.18 -1.50 -15.51
N GLN A 64 28.09 -0.58 -15.25
CA GLN A 64 29.45 -0.60 -15.76
C GLN A 64 30.38 -1.23 -14.73
N ILE A 65 31.25 -2.16 -15.16
CA ILE A 65 32.27 -2.78 -14.30
C ILE A 65 33.61 -2.17 -14.68
N VAL A 66 34.28 -1.56 -13.70
CA VAL A 66 35.56 -0.87 -13.89
C VAL A 66 36.60 -1.40 -12.92
N MET A 67 37.85 -1.48 -13.36
CA MET A 67 38.99 -1.76 -12.48
C MET A 67 39.60 -0.43 -12.05
N ALA A 68 39.76 -0.23 -10.74
CA ALA A 68 40.43 0.93 -10.20
C ALA A 68 41.78 0.54 -9.60
N ALA A 69 42.81 1.25 -10.02
CA ALA A 69 44.12 1.23 -9.39
C ALA A 69 44.13 2.27 -8.27
N VAL A 70 44.35 1.80 -7.03
CA VAL A 70 44.37 2.63 -5.83
C VAL A 70 45.77 2.59 -5.22
N ASP A 71 46.23 3.76 -4.77
CA ASP A 71 47.39 3.88 -3.87
C ASP A 71 46.86 4.03 -2.44
N THR A 72 47.07 3.03 -1.59
CA THR A 72 46.64 3.10 -0.18
C THR A 72 47.58 3.92 0.72
N THR A 73 48.77 4.30 0.23
CA THR A 73 49.74 5.10 0.98
C THR A 73 49.53 6.60 0.82
N MET A 74 48.96 7.03 -0.31
CA MET A 74 48.61 8.43 -0.54
C MET A 74 47.20 8.75 -0.05
N GLN A 75 47.08 9.81 0.76
CA GLN A 75 45.78 10.37 1.14
C GLN A 75 45.48 11.59 0.26
N PRO A 76 44.58 11.47 -0.72
CA PRO A 76 44.26 12.58 -1.60
C PRO A 76 43.43 13.65 -0.88
N GLU A 77 43.51 14.88 -1.36
CA GLU A 77 42.61 15.94 -0.90
C GLU A 77 41.32 15.90 -1.70
N ILE A 78 40.18 15.77 -1.02
CA ILE A 78 38.86 15.69 -1.64
C ILE A 78 38.09 16.97 -1.33
N TYR A 79 37.55 17.58 -2.38
CA TYR A 79 36.70 18.77 -2.29
C TYR A 79 35.33 18.45 -2.86
N ILE A 80 34.28 18.77 -2.10
CA ILE A 80 32.88 18.60 -2.51
C ILE A 80 32.21 19.95 -2.35
N ASN A 81 31.54 20.43 -3.41
CA ASN A 81 30.93 21.76 -3.46
C ASN A 81 31.89 22.88 -3.02
N GLY A 82 33.18 22.78 -3.38
CA GLY A 82 34.21 23.77 -3.06
C GLY A 82 34.78 23.71 -1.64
N THR A 83 34.28 22.82 -0.78
CA THR A 83 34.78 22.65 0.60
C THR A 83 35.62 21.39 0.71
N ARG A 84 36.79 21.48 1.34
CA ARG A 84 37.62 20.30 1.65
C ARG A 84 36.89 19.42 2.64
N VAL A 85 36.73 18.14 2.32
CA VAL A 85 36.09 17.15 3.18
C VAL A 85 37.14 16.26 3.84
N ASN A 86 37.03 16.08 5.16
CA ASN A 86 37.84 15.13 5.89
C ASN A 86 37.25 13.73 5.69
N THR A 87 37.83 12.96 4.78
CA THR A 87 37.42 11.58 4.54
C THR A 87 38.36 10.62 5.25
N THR A 88 37.83 9.72 6.06
CA THR A 88 38.59 8.55 6.54
C THR A 88 38.53 7.48 5.46
N ASN A 89 39.68 7.09 4.89
CA ASN A 89 39.78 6.10 3.82
C ASN A 89 38.90 6.40 2.59
N GLY A 90 38.76 7.68 2.22
CA GLY A 90 37.94 8.09 1.07
C GLY A 90 36.42 7.97 1.28
N ARG A 91 35.95 7.70 2.51
CA ARG A 91 34.51 7.63 2.81
C ARG A 91 33.95 9.02 3.07
N TYR A 92 32.87 9.35 2.36
CA TYR A 92 32.09 10.58 2.53
C TYR A 92 30.63 10.22 2.79
N SER A 93 29.99 10.93 3.72
CA SER A 93 28.57 10.78 4.04
C SER A 93 27.95 12.13 4.36
N PHE A 94 26.71 12.32 3.94
CA PHE A 94 25.89 13.49 4.26
C PHE A 94 24.43 13.07 4.38
N THR A 95 23.62 13.88 5.06
CA THR A 95 22.16 13.65 5.14
C THR A 95 21.50 14.12 3.86
N ALA A 96 20.73 13.25 3.21
CA ALA A 96 20.02 13.58 2.00
C ALA A 96 18.93 14.65 2.25
N GLY A 97 18.72 15.54 1.26
CA GLY A 97 17.72 16.60 1.32
C GLY A 97 16.29 16.10 1.07
N GLY A 98 15.42 17.00 0.60
CA GLY A 98 14.02 16.68 0.28
C GLY A 98 13.87 15.67 -0.87
N VAL A 99 12.64 15.18 -1.05
CA VAL A 99 12.27 14.23 -2.13
C VAL A 99 12.61 14.80 -3.51
N GLY A 100 13.21 13.98 -4.37
CA GLY A 100 13.53 14.34 -5.75
C GLY A 100 14.90 13.86 -6.22
N GLU A 101 15.24 14.24 -7.45
CA GLU A 101 16.55 13.99 -8.06
C GLU A 101 17.56 15.04 -7.60
N HIS A 102 18.70 14.58 -7.14
CA HIS A 102 19.79 15.42 -6.67
C HIS A 102 21.11 14.99 -7.31
N GLN A 103 22.09 15.88 -7.24
CA GLN A 103 23.46 15.57 -7.61
C GLN A 103 24.43 16.26 -6.66
N PHE A 104 25.59 15.66 -6.46
CA PHE A 104 26.73 16.35 -5.89
C PHE A 104 27.93 16.18 -6.81
N SER A 105 28.77 17.21 -6.83
CA SER A 105 30.00 17.22 -7.62
C SER A 105 31.16 17.68 -6.78
N GLY A 106 32.35 17.33 -7.24
CA GLY A 106 33.58 17.61 -6.53
C GLY A 106 34.79 17.27 -7.36
N TYR A 107 35.94 17.38 -6.73
CA TYR A 107 37.20 16.98 -7.33
C TYR A 107 38.16 16.43 -6.28
N LEU A 108 39.07 15.60 -6.75
CA LEU A 108 40.12 14.99 -5.98
C LEU A 108 41.47 15.52 -6.49
N ILE A 109 42.34 15.94 -5.57
CA ILE A 109 43.70 16.40 -5.86
C ILE A 109 44.69 15.37 -5.29
N THR A 110 45.60 14.89 -6.14
CA THR A 110 46.80 14.15 -5.72
C THR A 110 48.04 14.89 -6.18
N ARG A 111 49.20 14.60 -5.58
CA ARG A 111 50.50 15.11 -6.06
C ARG A 111 51.31 13.93 -6.57
N ASN A 112 51.84 14.01 -7.78
CA ASN A 112 52.75 12.98 -8.27
C ASN A 112 54.13 13.08 -7.58
N ALA A 113 55.00 12.12 -7.85
CA ALA A 113 56.37 12.10 -7.32
C ALA A 113 57.19 13.34 -7.73
N ALA A 114 56.87 13.94 -8.87
CA ALA A 114 57.46 15.19 -9.36
C ALA A 114 56.90 16.48 -8.68
N GLY A 115 55.89 16.35 -7.82
CA GLY A 115 55.25 17.48 -7.11
C GLY A 115 54.17 18.20 -7.91
N GLU A 116 53.82 17.74 -9.10
CA GLU A 116 52.72 18.25 -9.91
C GLU A 116 51.36 17.79 -9.36
N GLU A 117 50.39 18.70 -9.35
CA GLU A 117 49.04 18.43 -8.86
C GLU A 117 48.18 17.80 -9.96
N LEU A 118 47.66 16.60 -9.68
CA LEU A 118 46.70 15.91 -10.52
C LEU A 118 45.29 16.10 -9.97
N ARG A 119 44.45 16.80 -10.74
CA ARG A 119 43.03 17.00 -10.41
C ARG A 119 42.14 16.04 -11.20
N ARG A 120 41.17 15.41 -10.53
CA ARG A 120 40.12 14.58 -11.16
C ARG A 120 38.74 14.99 -10.64
N GLU A 121 37.86 15.37 -11.55
CA GLU A 121 36.49 15.77 -11.22
C GLU A 121 35.56 14.57 -11.19
N PHE A 122 34.53 14.65 -10.35
CA PHE A 122 33.47 13.66 -10.31
C PHE A 122 32.11 14.35 -10.11
N THR A 123 31.07 13.70 -10.62
CA THR A 123 29.68 14.07 -10.37
C THR A 123 28.89 12.79 -10.16
N GLN A 124 28.10 12.76 -9.10
CA GLN A 124 27.26 11.62 -8.76
C GLN A 124 25.82 12.10 -8.57
N LYS A 125 24.90 11.45 -9.29
CA LYS A 125 23.45 11.64 -9.14
C LYS A 125 22.91 10.69 -8.07
N TYR A 126 21.93 11.13 -7.31
CA TYR A 126 21.20 10.31 -6.34
C TYR A 126 19.75 10.77 -6.25
N SER A 127 18.84 9.84 -5.97
CA SER A 127 17.41 10.10 -5.86
C SER A 127 16.96 9.89 -4.43
N VAL A 128 16.19 10.83 -3.88
CA VAL A 128 15.56 10.73 -2.56
C VAL A 128 14.10 10.40 -2.78
N ILE A 129 13.71 9.20 -2.38
CA ILE A 129 12.31 8.76 -2.40
C ILE A 129 11.60 9.23 -1.12
N PRO A 130 10.29 9.53 -1.19
CA PRO A 130 9.52 9.87 0.00
C PRO A 130 9.59 8.73 1.02
N THR A 131 9.61 9.10 2.30
CA THR A 131 9.45 8.12 3.37
C THR A 131 8.05 7.52 3.22
N PRO A 132 7.84 6.19 3.39
CA PRO A 132 6.50 5.64 3.37
C PRO A 132 5.65 6.30 4.46
N ASP A 133 4.71 7.17 4.07
CA ASP A 133 3.95 8.06 4.98
C ASP A 133 2.90 7.33 5.85
N GLY A 134 2.83 6.00 5.78
CA GLY A 134 1.92 5.24 6.63
C GLY A 134 1.92 3.75 6.35
N ALA A 135 1.62 2.98 7.39
CA ALA A 135 1.19 1.60 7.24
C ALA A 135 -0.28 1.60 6.83
N THR A 136 -0.63 0.90 5.75
CA THR A 136 -2.03 0.67 5.39
C THR A 136 -2.62 -0.35 6.36
N VAL A 137 -3.45 0.10 7.29
CA VAL A 137 -4.26 -0.79 8.14
C VAL A 137 -5.59 -1.00 7.44
N ALA A 138 -5.76 -2.15 6.81
CA ALA A 138 -7.04 -2.60 6.27
C ALA A 138 -7.58 -3.72 7.15
N ALA A 139 -8.89 -3.73 7.37
CA ALA A 139 -9.54 -4.86 8.02
C ALA A 139 -9.77 -5.97 6.99
N ASP A 140 -9.21 -7.16 7.25
CA ASP A 140 -9.24 -8.30 6.31
C ASP A 140 -10.66 -8.74 5.93
N LEU A 141 -11.64 -8.50 6.81
CA LEU A 141 -13.05 -8.85 6.60
C LEU A 141 -13.87 -7.75 5.88
N MET A 142 -13.23 -6.67 5.41
CA MET A 142 -13.91 -5.58 4.68
C MET A 142 -13.97 -5.80 3.18
N ASN A 143 -13.42 -6.90 2.65
CA ASN A 143 -13.49 -7.26 1.24
C ASN A 143 -14.88 -7.83 0.85
N VAL A 144 -15.97 -7.17 1.25
CA VAL A 144 -17.34 -7.60 1.00
C VAL A 144 -18.08 -6.59 0.13
N LEU A 145 -18.77 -7.07 -0.90
CA LEU A 145 -19.72 -6.29 -1.71
C LEU A 145 -21.11 -6.90 -1.62
N TYR A 146 -22.14 -6.07 -1.75
CA TYR A 146 -23.53 -6.51 -1.75
C TYR A 146 -24.07 -6.67 -3.17
N ALA A 147 -24.58 -7.86 -3.50
CA ALA A 147 -25.17 -8.13 -4.82
C ALA A 147 -26.39 -7.26 -5.08
N GLY A 148 -26.55 -6.81 -6.33
CA GLY A 148 -27.70 -5.99 -6.76
C GLY A 148 -27.74 -4.58 -6.16
N PHE A 149 -26.79 -4.21 -5.31
CA PHE A 149 -26.68 -2.91 -4.68
C PHE A 149 -25.53 -2.10 -5.27
N LYS A 150 -25.63 -0.77 -5.23
CA LYS A 150 -24.58 0.14 -5.69
C LYS A 150 -23.50 0.26 -4.60
N ASN A 151 -22.40 -0.45 -4.75
CA ASN A 151 -21.29 -0.41 -3.80
C ASN A 151 -20.26 0.63 -4.27
N PRO A 152 -20.13 1.79 -3.60
CA PRO A 152 -19.09 2.76 -3.93
C PRO A 152 -17.72 2.23 -3.54
N ILE A 153 -16.74 2.33 -4.43
CA ILE A 153 -15.36 1.94 -4.21
C ILE A 153 -14.42 3.04 -4.71
N SER A 154 -13.22 3.08 -4.14
CA SER A 154 -12.16 4.00 -4.58
C SER A 154 -10.90 3.20 -4.89
N VAL A 155 -10.27 3.50 -6.03
CA VAL A 155 -9.04 2.86 -6.48
C VAL A 155 -7.99 3.94 -6.70
N SER A 156 -6.88 3.80 -5.99
CA SER A 156 -5.73 4.70 -6.10
C SER A 156 -4.46 3.86 -6.17
N VAL A 157 -3.55 4.23 -7.05
CA VAL A 157 -2.23 3.61 -7.15
C VAL A 157 -1.19 4.66 -6.76
N PRO A 158 -0.35 4.42 -5.73
CA PRO A 158 0.66 5.38 -5.32
C PRO A 158 1.58 5.80 -6.47
N GLY A 159 1.79 7.10 -6.62
CA GLY A 159 2.65 7.66 -7.66
C GLY A 159 2.08 7.67 -9.08
N ILE A 160 0.85 7.18 -9.31
CA ILE A 160 0.22 7.14 -10.64
C ILE A 160 -1.10 7.95 -10.60
N PRO A 161 -1.28 8.94 -11.51
CA PRO A 161 -2.50 9.72 -11.56
C PRO A 161 -3.71 8.88 -12.00
N ALA A 162 -4.90 9.20 -11.48
CA ALA A 162 -6.12 8.40 -11.68
C ALA A 162 -6.53 8.21 -13.15
N ASN A 163 -6.15 9.13 -14.05
CA ASN A 163 -6.42 9.02 -15.49
C ASN A 163 -5.55 7.97 -16.21
N GLN A 164 -4.45 7.54 -15.60
CA GLN A 164 -3.57 6.48 -16.11
C GLN A 164 -3.89 5.11 -15.51
N VAL A 165 -4.89 5.03 -14.63
CA VAL A 165 -5.36 3.80 -14.00
C VAL A 165 -6.62 3.32 -14.71
N SER A 166 -6.57 2.10 -15.24
CA SER A 166 -7.72 1.40 -15.80
C SER A 166 -8.15 0.29 -14.85
N VAL A 167 -9.45 0.23 -14.54
CA VAL A 167 -10.03 -0.75 -13.62
C VAL A 167 -11.15 -1.49 -14.32
N SER A 168 -11.13 -2.81 -14.21
CA SER A 168 -12.20 -3.69 -14.68
C SER A 168 -12.62 -4.67 -13.60
N MET A 169 -13.85 -5.18 -13.69
CA MET A 169 -14.47 -6.04 -12.68
C MET A 169 -15.12 -7.26 -13.36
N SER A 170 -14.92 -8.45 -12.80
CA SER A 170 -15.67 -9.65 -13.17
C SER A 170 -16.98 -9.77 -12.39
N GLY A 171 -17.93 -10.61 -12.83
CA GLY A 171 -19.09 -10.98 -12.00
C GLY A 171 -20.10 -9.87 -11.70
N GLY A 172 -20.17 -8.82 -12.53
CA GLY A 172 -21.14 -7.73 -12.39
C GLY A 172 -20.87 -6.56 -13.33
N SER A 173 -21.33 -5.37 -12.95
CA SER A 173 -21.01 -4.12 -13.65
C SER A 173 -20.17 -3.19 -12.78
N LEU A 174 -19.27 -2.46 -13.45
CA LEU A 174 -18.46 -1.41 -12.85
C LEU A 174 -18.66 -0.13 -13.64
N SER A 175 -18.95 0.96 -12.95
CA SER A 175 -19.13 2.29 -13.57
C SER A 175 -18.21 3.30 -12.90
N SER A 176 -17.49 4.09 -13.69
CA SER A 176 -16.63 5.17 -13.17
C SER A 176 -17.47 6.39 -12.83
N THR A 177 -17.27 6.94 -11.64
CA THR A 177 -17.83 8.23 -11.21
C THR A 177 -16.81 9.37 -11.30
N GLY A 178 -15.60 9.09 -11.79
CA GLY A 178 -14.52 10.06 -11.93
C GLY A 178 -13.52 10.05 -10.76
N ASN A 179 -12.32 10.58 -11.02
CA ASN A 179 -11.24 10.74 -10.04
C ASN A 179 -10.89 9.48 -9.22
N GLY A 180 -10.89 8.30 -9.85
CA GLY A 180 -10.59 7.04 -9.17
C GLY A 180 -11.73 6.48 -8.33
N HIS A 181 -12.92 7.08 -8.35
CA HIS A 181 -14.13 6.54 -7.73
C HIS A 181 -14.95 5.73 -8.73
N PHE A 182 -15.52 4.63 -8.25
CA PHE A 182 -16.36 3.73 -9.05
C PHE A 182 -17.55 3.24 -8.24
N ILE A 183 -18.60 2.81 -8.95
CA ILE A 183 -19.73 2.08 -8.38
C ILE A 183 -19.72 0.68 -8.95
N ALA A 184 -19.55 -0.31 -8.07
CA ALA A 184 -19.58 -1.73 -8.37
C ALA A 184 -20.95 -2.33 -8.03
N VAL A 185 -21.54 -3.06 -8.97
CA VAL A 185 -22.80 -3.79 -8.79
C VAL A 185 -22.57 -5.27 -9.14
N PRO A 186 -22.27 -6.12 -8.13
CA PRO A 186 -22.17 -7.56 -8.33
C PRO A 186 -23.50 -8.18 -8.75
N SER A 187 -23.47 -9.18 -9.63
CA SER A 187 -24.69 -9.79 -10.18
C SER A 187 -25.21 -10.99 -9.37
N ALA A 188 -24.36 -11.69 -8.62
CA ALA A 188 -24.71 -12.94 -7.95
C ALA A 188 -24.15 -13.04 -6.52
N VAL A 189 -25.00 -13.43 -5.57
CA VAL A 189 -24.60 -13.70 -4.18
C VAL A 189 -23.77 -14.98 -4.11
N GLY A 190 -22.70 -14.98 -3.31
CA GLY A 190 -21.84 -16.15 -3.06
C GLY A 190 -20.84 -16.46 -4.17
N LYS A 191 -20.78 -15.66 -5.23
CA LYS A 191 -19.72 -15.72 -6.25
C LYS A 191 -18.80 -14.53 -6.08
N ASP A 192 -17.53 -14.80 -5.88
CA ASP A 192 -16.53 -13.74 -5.70
C ASP A 192 -16.38 -12.90 -6.97
N VAL A 193 -16.07 -11.62 -6.75
CA VAL A 193 -15.82 -10.63 -7.79
C VAL A 193 -14.35 -10.25 -7.74
N THR A 194 -13.71 -10.18 -8.90
CA THR A 194 -12.30 -9.84 -9.02
C THR A 194 -12.13 -8.52 -9.77
N PHE A 195 -11.39 -7.60 -9.17
CA PHE A 195 -10.94 -6.35 -9.78
C PHE A 195 -9.58 -6.55 -10.41
N ASN A 196 -9.49 -6.26 -11.70
CA ASN A 196 -8.22 -6.23 -12.43
C ASN A 196 -7.85 -4.77 -12.68
N ILE A 197 -6.71 -4.36 -12.14
CA ILE A 197 -6.18 -3.01 -12.27
C ILE A 197 -4.99 -3.05 -13.23
N SER A 198 -5.00 -2.17 -14.23
CA SER A 198 -3.91 -1.96 -15.16
C SER A 198 -3.50 -0.49 -15.14
N VAL A 199 -2.19 -0.23 -15.12
CA VAL A 199 -1.62 1.11 -15.12
C VAL A 199 -0.88 1.34 -16.43
N ASN A 200 -1.04 2.53 -17.01
CA ASN A 200 -0.25 2.96 -18.15
C ASN A 200 0.89 3.85 -17.64
N ASP A 201 2.09 3.29 -17.58
CA ASP A 201 3.30 3.99 -17.17
C ASP A 201 4.16 4.25 -18.41
N HIS A 202 4.20 5.50 -18.85
CA HIS A 202 5.01 5.96 -19.99
C HIS A 202 4.87 5.10 -21.27
N GLY A 203 3.64 4.67 -21.60
CA GLY A 203 3.33 3.91 -22.81
C GLY A 203 3.48 2.39 -22.67
N LYS A 204 3.88 1.89 -21.50
CA LYS A 204 3.87 0.46 -21.16
C LYS A 204 2.74 0.18 -20.19
N THR A 205 1.74 -0.59 -20.64
CA THR A 205 0.68 -1.09 -19.77
C THR A 205 1.21 -2.20 -18.87
N ARG A 206 1.10 -2.02 -17.56
CA ARG A 206 1.43 -3.04 -16.55
C ARG A 206 0.17 -3.40 -15.79
N SER A 207 -0.09 -4.69 -15.62
CA SER A 207 -1.20 -5.16 -14.77
C SER A 207 -0.71 -5.36 -13.35
N LEU A 208 -1.50 -4.89 -12.39
CA LEU A 208 -1.27 -5.10 -10.97
C LEU A 208 -1.90 -6.43 -10.52
N ALA A 209 -1.57 -6.85 -9.31
CA ALA A 209 -2.20 -8.02 -8.69
C ALA A 209 -3.72 -7.80 -8.59
N PRO A 210 -4.53 -8.82 -8.91
CA PRO A 210 -5.99 -8.71 -8.83
C PRO A 210 -6.46 -8.66 -7.36
N PHE A 211 -7.55 -7.94 -7.11
CA PHE A 211 -8.19 -7.87 -5.80
C PHE A 211 -9.53 -8.62 -5.83
N THR A 212 -9.73 -9.55 -4.91
CA THR A 212 -10.95 -10.36 -4.84
C THR A 212 -11.83 -9.91 -3.67
N PHE A 213 -13.11 -9.67 -3.96
CA PHE A 213 -14.15 -9.34 -3.00
C PHE A 213 -15.19 -10.46 -2.93
N HIS A 214 -15.61 -10.79 -1.71
CA HIS A 214 -16.69 -11.72 -1.46
C HIS A 214 -18.04 -11.03 -1.64
N VAL A 215 -18.94 -11.68 -2.37
CA VAL A 215 -20.28 -11.11 -2.61
C VAL A 215 -21.30 -11.71 -1.66
N ARG A 216 -21.94 -10.85 -0.86
CA ARG A 216 -22.99 -11.25 0.09
C ARG A 216 -24.34 -10.64 -0.28
N LYS A 217 -25.41 -11.21 0.27
CA LYS A 217 -26.72 -10.55 0.26
C LYS A 217 -26.71 -9.36 1.22
N LEU A 218 -27.49 -8.33 0.94
CA LEU A 218 -27.78 -7.31 1.95
C LEU A 218 -28.33 -8.01 3.22
N PRO A 219 -27.94 -7.54 4.42
CA PRO A 219 -28.53 -8.02 5.66
C PRO A 219 -30.05 -7.97 5.63
N ASP A 220 -30.69 -8.86 6.39
CA ASP A 220 -32.14 -8.86 6.46
C ASP A 220 -32.60 -7.60 7.26
N PRO A 221 -33.55 -6.81 6.74
CA PRO A 221 -34.00 -5.59 7.41
C PRO A 221 -34.81 -5.89 8.66
N THR A 222 -34.98 -4.89 9.53
CA THR A 222 -35.87 -4.96 10.69
C THR A 222 -37.22 -4.29 10.37
N PRO A 223 -38.36 -4.94 10.63
CA PRO A 223 -39.66 -4.32 10.44
C PRO A 223 -39.93 -3.27 11.53
N TYR A 224 -40.60 -2.18 11.16
CA TYR A 224 -40.97 -1.11 12.08
C TYR A 224 -42.29 -0.44 11.65
N MET A 225 -42.93 0.24 12.60
CA MET A 225 -44.03 1.17 12.35
C MET A 225 -43.55 2.60 12.54
N ILE A 226 -44.07 3.53 11.73
CA ILE A 226 -43.86 4.96 11.98
C ILE A 226 -44.88 5.42 13.02
N VAL A 227 -44.38 5.96 14.13
CA VAL A 227 -45.19 6.53 15.21
C VAL A 227 -44.66 7.93 15.52
N GLY A 228 -45.37 8.95 15.05
CA GLY A 228 -44.82 10.31 14.99
C GLY A 228 -43.57 10.31 14.12
N ASP A 229 -42.45 10.80 14.67
CA ASP A 229 -41.15 10.84 13.99
C ASP A 229 -40.27 9.61 14.27
N ASN A 230 -40.74 8.65 15.08
CA ASN A 230 -39.95 7.51 15.54
C ASN A 230 -40.28 6.21 14.81
N ARG A 231 -39.25 5.37 14.60
CA ARG A 231 -39.38 3.99 14.12
C ARG A 231 -39.63 3.04 15.29
N PHE A 232 -40.89 2.67 15.51
CA PHE A 232 -41.30 1.73 16.55
C PHE A 232 -40.99 0.29 16.13
N ARG A 233 -40.17 -0.43 16.92
CA ARG A 233 -39.70 -1.81 16.64
C ARG A 233 -40.25 -2.87 17.61
N GLY A 234 -41.24 -2.51 18.44
CA GLY A 234 -41.90 -3.41 19.37
C GLY A 234 -41.99 -2.86 20.80
N GLY A 235 -42.83 -3.49 21.62
CA GLY A 235 -43.08 -3.11 23.01
C GLY A 235 -44.42 -2.40 23.21
N ARG A 236 -44.48 -1.44 24.15
CA ARG A 236 -45.73 -0.74 24.51
C ARG A 236 -46.04 0.38 23.52
N LEU A 237 -47.26 0.40 22.98
CA LEU A 237 -47.73 1.42 22.05
C LEU A 237 -49.12 1.91 22.46
N ALA A 238 -49.32 3.23 22.47
CA ALA A 238 -50.63 3.81 22.76
C ALA A 238 -51.63 3.44 21.64
N LYS A 239 -52.86 3.09 22.02
CA LYS A 239 -53.90 2.71 21.05
C LYS A 239 -54.13 3.78 19.97
N ALA A 240 -54.11 5.05 20.34
CA ALA A 240 -54.27 6.16 19.39
C ALA A 240 -53.14 6.19 18.33
N SER A 241 -51.90 5.97 18.76
CA SER A 241 -50.74 5.89 17.87
C SER A 241 -50.81 4.68 16.93
N LEU A 242 -51.28 3.53 17.43
CA LEU A 242 -51.52 2.34 16.61
C LEU A 242 -52.59 2.61 15.54
N MET A 243 -53.68 3.31 15.90
CA MET A 243 -54.73 3.67 14.94
C MET A 243 -54.27 4.72 13.92
N GLY A 244 -53.28 5.53 14.25
CA GLY A 244 -52.66 6.50 13.34
C GLY A 244 -51.57 5.92 12.44
N ALA A 245 -51.04 4.73 12.76
CA ALA A 245 -50.07 4.06 11.92
C ALA A 245 -50.74 3.50 10.65
N SER A 246 -50.17 3.80 9.49
CA SER A 246 -50.73 3.37 8.20
C SER A 246 -50.37 1.93 7.83
N GLY A 247 -49.22 1.44 8.30
CA GLY A 247 -48.70 0.14 7.92
C GLY A 247 -47.32 -0.16 8.48
N ILE A 248 -46.70 -1.19 7.91
CA ILE A 248 -45.37 -1.70 8.26
C ILE A 248 -44.35 -1.27 7.22
N LYS A 249 -43.21 -0.79 7.69
CA LYS A 249 -42.01 -0.54 6.88
C LYS A 249 -40.89 -1.48 7.33
N ALA A 250 -39.83 -1.57 6.54
CA ALA A 250 -38.64 -2.32 6.90
C ALA A 250 -37.40 -1.54 6.44
N ALA A 251 -36.36 -1.53 7.28
CA ALA A 251 -35.07 -0.95 6.92
C ALA A 251 -33.93 -1.69 7.62
N ILE A 252 -32.75 -1.64 7.02
CA ILE A 252 -31.50 -1.87 7.75
C ILE A 252 -31.19 -0.54 8.42
N ASP A 253 -31.04 -0.55 9.74
CA ASP A 253 -30.85 0.65 10.55
C ASP A 253 -29.95 0.28 11.73
N ASP A 254 -28.65 0.32 11.44
CA ASP A 254 -27.51 0.02 12.31
C ASP A 254 -26.59 1.25 12.48
N GLY A 255 -27.16 2.45 12.37
CA GLY A 255 -26.47 3.74 12.52
C GLY A 255 -25.51 4.14 11.39
N LEU A 256 -24.93 3.17 10.67
CA LEU A 256 -24.03 3.40 9.52
C LEU A 256 -24.73 3.23 8.16
N LEU A 257 -25.75 2.37 8.11
CA LEU A 257 -26.55 2.08 6.93
C LEU A 257 -28.02 2.35 7.24
N ASP A 258 -28.65 3.25 6.48
CA ASP A 258 -30.10 3.46 6.45
C ASP A 258 -30.61 3.10 5.06
N ILE A 259 -30.91 1.81 4.86
CA ILE A 259 -31.37 1.28 3.58
C ILE A 259 -32.83 0.86 3.74
N GLU A 260 -33.72 1.56 3.02
CA GLU A 260 -35.14 1.24 3.02
C GLU A 260 -35.47 0.00 2.18
N PHE A 261 -36.38 -0.80 2.71
CA PHE A 261 -36.95 -1.97 2.06
C PHE A 261 -38.44 -1.78 1.85
N ARG A 262 -38.92 -2.22 0.68
CA ARG A 262 -40.34 -2.18 0.36
C ARG A 262 -41.04 -3.42 0.92
N VAL A 263 -41.89 -3.25 1.92
CA VAL A 263 -42.76 -4.32 2.43
C VAL A 263 -43.82 -4.68 1.38
N THR A 264 -43.95 -5.96 1.06
CA THR A 264 -44.93 -6.49 0.10
C THR A 264 -46.08 -7.23 0.77
N GLY A 265 -45.89 -7.69 2.01
CA GLY A 265 -46.93 -8.36 2.78
C GLY A 265 -46.52 -8.57 4.23
N PHE A 266 -47.51 -8.74 5.10
CA PHE A 266 -47.33 -9.14 6.50
C PHE A 266 -48.63 -9.73 7.05
N GLU A 267 -48.53 -10.39 8.19
CA GLU A 267 -49.67 -10.86 8.97
C GLU A 267 -49.66 -10.24 10.36
N ALA A 268 -50.83 -9.79 10.83
CA ALA A 268 -51.05 -9.42 12.22
C ALA A 268 -51.77 -10.58 12.92
N VAL A 269 -51.14 -11.16 13.94
CA VAL A 269 -51.65 -12.29 14.69
C VAL A 269 -52.21 -11.80 16.02
N PHE A 270 -53.52 -11.91 16.17
CA PHE A 270 -54.25 -11.59 17.40
C PHE A 270 -54.59 -12.87 18.17
N PHE A 271 -54.97 -12.71 19.43
CA PHE A 271 -55.50 -13.82 20.25
C PHE A 271 -56.94 -13.53 20.63
N ASP A 272 -57.81 -14.49 20.40
CA ASP A 272 -59.20 -14.42 20.87
C ASP A 272 -59.28 -14.71 22.39
N ASN A 273 -60.49 -14.63 22.95
CA ASN A 273 -60.71 -14.91 24.38
C ASN A 273 -60.51 -16.39 24.75
N MET A 274 -60.47 -17.30 23.77
CA MET A 274 -60.21 -18.73 23.96
C MET A 274 -58.72 -19.07 23.82
N GLY A 275 -57.87 -18.09 23.48
CA GLY A 275 -56.43 -18.24 23.31
C GLY A 275 -56.01 -18.69 21.90
N ASN A 276 -56.93 -18.77 20.94
CA ASN A 276 -56.59 -19.15 19.57
C ASN A 276 -55.90 -17.98 18.85
N ALA A 277 -54.86 -18.30 18.07
CA ALA A 277 -54.21 -17.35 17.20
C ALA A 277 -55.06 -17.09 15.95
N VAL A 278 -55.42 -15.83 15.72
CA VAL A 278 -56.19 -15.37 14.56
C VAL A 278 -55.26 -14.55 13.67
N PRO A 279 -54.60 -15.17 12.66
CA PRO A 279 -53.77 -14.44 11.71
C PRO A 279 -54.64 -13.66 10.73
N MET A 280 -54.35 -12.38 10.58
CA MET A 280 -55.01 -11.49 9.62
C MET A 280 -53.97 -10.93 8.66
N VAL A 281 -54.17 -11.15 7.35
CA VAL A 281 -53.27 -10.64 6.30
C VAL A 281 -53.46 -9.13 6.12
N GLY A 282 -52.34 -8.42 5.94
CA GLY A 282 -52.32 -6.99 5.62
C GLY A 282 -52.67 -6.71 4.15
N ASN A 283 -52.90 -5.44 3.82
CA ASN A 283 -53.06 -4.99 2.44
C ASN A 283 -51.71 -4.49 1.89
N GLY A 284 -50.88 -5.41 1.43
CA GLY A 284 -49.50 -5.09 1.05
C GLY A 284 -48.68 -4.64 2.26
N SER A 285 -48.18 -3.41 2.23
CA SER A 285 -47.49 -2.78 3.38
C SER A 285 -48.45 -2.13 4.39
N GLN A 286 -49.74 -1.98 4.06
CA GLN A 286 -50.72 -1.25 4.88
C GLN A 286 -51.59 -2.19 5.71
N PHE A 287 -52.17 -1.67 6.79
CA PHE A 287 -53.16 -2.42 7.58
C PHE A 287 -54.47 -2.59 6.81
N SER A 288 -55.01 -3.81 6.81
CA SER A 288 -56.34 -4.09 6.27
C SER A 288 -57.44 -3.57 7.21
N GLU A 289 -58.64 -3.32 6.68
CA GLU A 289 -59.77 -2.84 7.51
C GLU A 289 -60.11 -3.83 8.64
N ARG A 290 -60.00 -5.14 8.38
CA ARG A 290 -60.18 -6.18 9.41
C ARG A 290 -59.17 -6.04 10.55
N GLN A 291 -57.90 -5.73 10.23
CA GLN A 291 -56.87 -5.49 11.25
C GLN A 291 -57.17 -4.20 12.03
N LYS A 292 -57.60 -3.12 11.36
CA LYS A 292 -58.00 -1.87 12.03
C LYS A 292 -59.20 -2.08 12.96
N ASP A 293 -60.18 -2.87 12.56
CA ASP A 293 -61.31 -3.25 13.40
C ASP A 293 -60.87 -4.07 14.62
N ALA A 294 -59.92 -4.99 14.44
CA ALA A 294 -59.33 -5.72 15.55
C ALA A 294 -58.59 -4.77 16.51
N PHE A 295 -57.80 -3.81 16.00
CA PHE A 295 -57.14 -2.79 16.81
C PHE A 295 -58.14 -1.96 17.64
N ARG A 296 -59.28 -1.58 17.08
CA ARG A 296 -60.36 -0.87 17.80
C ARG A 296 -60.93 -1.71 18.95
N LYS A 297 -60.95 -3.03 18.84
CA LYS A 297 -61.46 -3.95 19.88
C LYS A 297 -60.42 -4.32 20.93
N LEU A 298 -59.12 -4.11 20.67
CA LEU A 298 -58.07 -4.40 21.64
C LEU A 298 -58.20 -3.51 22.90
N SER A 299 -58.20 -4.16 24.06
CA SER A 299 -58.13 -3.53 25.37
C SER A 299 -56.68 -3.32 25.82
N ARG A 300 -56.49 -2.49 26.85
CA ARG A 300 -55.20 -2.21 27.45
C ARG A 300 -54.48 -3.49 27.89
N ASN A 301 -53.16 -3.53 27.70
CA ASN A 301 -52.23 -4.63 27.94
C ASN A 301 -52.46 -5.89 27.09
N ARG A 302 -53.38 -5.89 26.11
CA ARG A 302 -53.44 -6.96 25.10
C ARG A 302 -52.27 -6.84 24.14
N ARG A 303 -51.83 -8.00 23.64
CA ARG A 303 -50.69 -8.12 22.73
C ARG A 303 -51.13 -8.71 21.40
N PHE A 304 -50.47 -8.28 20.35
CA PHE A 304 -50.54 -8.93 19.04
C PHE A 304 -49.15 -8.91 18.41
N TYR A 305 -48.95 -9.76 17.41
CA TYR A 305 -47.65 -9.87 16.74
C TYR A 305 -47.81 -9.49 15.27
N ILE A 306 -46.91 -8.65 14.77
CA ILE A 306 -46.68 -8.53 13.34
C ILE A 306 -45.67 -9.62 12.96
N SER A 307 -46.04 -10.53 12.08
CA SER A 307 -45.23 -11.69 11.71
C SER A 307 -45.25 -11.90 10.19
N ARG A 308 -44.37 -12.78 9.70
CA ARG A 308 -44.26 -13.14 8.28
C ARG A 308 -44.18 -11.90 7.38
N VAL A 309 -43.42 -10.90 7.81
CA VAL A 309 -43.20 -9.70 7.02
C VAL A 309 -42.36 -10.07 5.81
N THR A 310 -42.85 -9.83 4.61
CA THR A 310 -42.09 -10.00 3.37
C THR A 310 -41.67 -8.63 2.87
N ALA A 311 -40.39 -8.45 2.59
CA ALA A 311 -39.83 -7.20 2.11
C ALA A 311 -38.88 -7.41 0.94
N VAL A 312 -38.83 -6.45 0.02
CA VAL A 312 -37.95 -6.44 -1.15
C VAL A 312 -36.97 -5.29 -1.00
N GLY A 313 -35.67 -5.60 -1.08
CA GLY A 313 -34.62 -4.61 -0.99
C GLY A 313 -34.34 -3.90 -2.31
N PRO A 314 -33.45 -2.90 -2.31
CA PRO A 314 -32.95 -2.28 -3.54
C PRO A 314 -32.19 -3.26 -4.45
N ASP A 315 -31.75 -4.39 -3.90
CA ASP A 315 -31.18 -5.52 -4.63
C ASP A 315 -32.22 -6.38 -5.38
N GLY A 316 -33.51 -6.08 -5.24
CA GLY A 316 -34.61 -6.76 -5.94
C GLY A 316 -34.96 -8.14 -5.38
N ILE A 317 -34.33 -8.58 -4.29
CA ILE A 317 -34.55 -9.90 -3.70
C ILE A 317 -35.66 -9.80 -2.64
N ALA A 318 -36.70 -10.62 -2.78
CA ALA A 318 -37.74 -10.78 -1.77
C ALA A 318 -37.24 -11.62 -0.60
N ARG A 319 -37.50 -11.16 0.62
CA ARG A 319 -37.09 -11.80 1.87
C ARG A 319 -38.28 -11.89 2.81
N GLN A 320 -38.51 -13.06 3.38
CA GLN A 320 -39.42 -13.22 4.49
C GLN A 320 -38.63 -13.06 5.79
N LEU A 321 -39.02 -12.10 6.62
CA LEU A 321 -38.37 -11.79 7.87
C LEU A 321 -38.85 -12.77 8.94
N ASN A 322 -37.90 -13.43 9.60
CA ASN A 322 -38.18 -14.40 10.65
C ASN A 322 -38.51 -13.75 11.99
N THR A 323 -38.22 -12.46 12.14
CA THR A 323 -38.50 -11.71 13.35
C THR A 323 -39.95 -11.25 13.38
N SER A 324 -40.62 -11.50 14.51
CA SER A 324 -41.94 -10.93 14.79
C SER A 324 -41.79 -9.69 15.66
N MET A 325 -42.57 -8.65 15.36
CA MET A 325 -42.65 -7.46 16.19
C MET A 325 -43.83 -7.60 17.15
N GLU A 326 -43.55 -7.67 18.45
CA GLU A 326 -44.57 -7.66 19.50
C GLU A 326 -45.07 -6.25 19.75
N VAL A 327 -46.40 -6.07 19.78
CA VAL A 327 -47.03 -4.80 20.12
C VAL A 327 -47.97 -5.00 21.29
N ILE A 328 -47.76 -4.25 22.37
CA ILE A 328 -48.55 -4.25 23.59
C ILE A 328 -49.35 -2.95 23.64
N VAL A 329 -50.67 -3.03 23.57
CA VAL A 329 -51.53 -1.83 23.61
C VAL A 329 -51.49 -1.24 25.01
N ASN A 330 -51.10 0.03 25.15
CA ASN A 330 -51.14 0.80 26.41
C ASN A 330 -52.38 1.69 26.50
#